data_AF-A0A932Z082-F1
#
_entry.id   AF-A0A932Z082-F1
#
_cell.length_a   1.000
_cell.length_b   1.000
_cell.length_c   1.000
_cell.angle_alpha   90.00
_cell.angle_beta   90.00
_cell.angle_gamma   90.00
#
_symmetry.space_group_name_H-M   'P 1'
#
loop_
_entity.id
_entity.type
_entity.pdbx_description
1 polymer ?
#
loop_
_entity_poly.entity_id
_entity_poly.type
_entity_poly.pdbx_seq_one_letter_code
_entity_poly.pdbx_strand_id
1 'polypeptide(L)'
;MSEAKRPHRHSWKHAATTGGSRRPIIIERCRCEWEQRRKANAAEAAVLRQQWRDHEQRMRELYRPHHEFDRRFRMNDRKDWRYSGHDLMKRVERWAKRYPNRVTLLSCDDSHHSSSMLCVIERSTERDWMGLDVFVIPQHGGTPQEFFLYPNNADAFEAMLRASRRKRRSLERLAGKRERDEQRELHAARSGTRRG
;
A
#
# COMPACT_ATOMS: atom_id res chain seq x y z
N MET A 1 -46.40 -33.85 -5.73
CA MET A 1 -46.07 -34.13 -7.14
C MET A 1 -45.03 -33.11 -7.58
N SER A 2 -43.77 -33.50 -7.74
CA SER A 2 -42.74 -32.60 -8.26
C SER A 2 -42.92 -32.50 -9.78
N GLU A 3 -43.18 -31.29 -10.29
CA GLU A 3 -43.10 -31.03 -11.72
C GLU A 3 -41.71 -31.43 -12.23
N ALA A 4 -41.67 -32.35 -13.20
CA ALA A 4 -40.45 -32.72 -13.87
C ALA A 4 -39.90 -31.48 -14.60
N LYS A 5 -38.81 -30.90 -14.05
CA LYS A 5 -38.12 -29.78 -14.69
C LYS A 5 -37.69 -30.20 -16.09
N ARG A 6 -38.23 -29.52 -17.11
CA ARG A 6 -37.84 -29.73 -18.51
C ARG A 6 -36.32 -29.57 -18.64
N PRO A 7 -35.63 -30.45 -19.39
CA PRO A 7 -34.19 -30.35 -19.58
C PRO A 7 -33.84 -29.01 -20.23
N HIS A 8 -32.88 -28.31 -19.63
CA HIS A 8 -32.39 -27.03 -20.13
C HIS A 8 -31.66 -27.23 -21.46
N ARG A 9 -32.10 -26.57 -22.54
CA ARG A 9 -31.62 -26.84 -23.92
C ARG A 9 -30.43 -26.01 -24.38
N HIS A 10 -30.06 -24.97 -23.64
CA HIS A 10 -28.96 -24.09 -24.02
C HIS A 10 -27.61 -24.62 -23.52
N SER A 11 -26.53 -24.18 -24.17
CA SER A 11 -25.17 -24.45 -23.71
C SER A 11 -24.87 -23.70 -22.42
N TRP A 12 -24.25 -24.40 -21.47
CA TRP A 12 -23.72 -23.82 -20.25
C TRP A 12 -22.31 -23.26 -20.50
N LYS A 13 -22.00 -22.08 -19.93
CA LYS A 13 -20.66 -21.48 -19.96
C LYS A 13 -20.13 -21.33 -18.55
N HIS A 14 -18.82 -21.49 -18.37
CA HIS A 14 -18.17 -21.24 -17.10
C HIS A 14 -18.39 -19.77 -16.68
N ALA A 15 -18.91 -19.57 -15.47
CA ALA A 15 -19.15 -18.24 -14.93
C ALA A 15 -18.22 -17.95 -13.75
N ALA A 16 -18.07 -18.91 -12.83
CA ALA A 16 -17.19 -18.76 -11.67
C ALA A 16 -16.79 -20.12 -11.09
N THR A 17 -15.76 -20.09 -10.25
CA THR A 17 -15.40 -21.20 -9.36
C THR A 17 -15.56 -20.76 -7.92
N THR A 18 -16.16 -21.62 -7.09
CA THR A 18 -16.31 -21.43 -5.65
C THR A 18 -15.97 -22.74 -4.92
N GLY A 19 -16.08 -22.74 -3.59
CA GLY A 19 -15.62 -23.83 -2.73
C GLY A 19 -14.11 -23.78 -2.52
N GLY A 20 -13.65 -24.34 -1.40
CA GLY A 20 -12.22 -24.44 -1.10
C GLY A 20 -11.51 -25.49 -1.98
N SER A 21 -10.17 -25.51 -1.90
CA SER A 21 -9.29 -26.40 -2.68
C SER A 21 -9.66 -27.90 -2.62
N ARG A 22 -10.30 -28.34 -1.54
CA ARG A 22 -10.74 -29.73 -1.36
C ARG A 22 -11.97 -30.09 -2.19
N ARG A 23 -12.92 -29.17 -2.36
CA ARG A 23 -14.22 -29.41 -3.01
C ARG A 23 -14.61 -28.23 -3.90
N PRO A 24 -13.91 -28.04 -5.04
CA PRO A 24 -14.27 -27.04 -6.03
C PRO A 24 -15.69 -27.25 -6.56
N ILE A 25 -16.44 -26.15 -6.63
CA ILE A 25 -17.76 -26.05 -7.24
C ILE A 25 -17.63 -25.14 -8.45
N ILE A 26 -18.08 -25.63 -9.59
CA ILE A 26 -18.15 -24.87 -10.83
C ILE A 26 -19.56 -24.30 -10.94
N ILE A 27 -19.62 -22.98 -11.11
CA ILE A 27 -20.85 -22.26 -11.43
C ILE A 27 -20.84 -22.04 -12.94
N GLU A 28 -21.86 -22.56 -13.60
CA GLU A 28 -22.05 -22.36 -15.03
C GLU A 28 -23.32 -21.55 -15.25
N ARG A 29 -23.24 -20.57 -16.15
CA ARG A 29 -24.34 -19.69 -16.48
C ARG A 29 -24.72 -19.85 -17.95
N CYS A 30 -26.02 -19.88 -18.19
CA CYS A 30 -26.59 -19.89 -19.52
C CYS A 30 -26.86 -18.46 -20.01
N ARG A 31 -26.96 -18.27 -21.33
CA ARG A 31 -27.41 -17.01 -21.95
C ARG A 31 -28.78 -16.51 -21.48
N CYS A 32 -29.67 -17.40 -21.03
CA CYS A 32 -30.96 -17.03 -20.45
C CYS A 32 -30.87 -16.80 -18.93
N GLU A 33 -29.64 -16.54 -18.45
CA GLU A 33 -29.30 -16.21 -17.07
C GLU A 33 -29.51 -17.30 -16.02
N TRP A 34 -29.99 -18.48 -16.42
CA TRP A 34 -30.05 -19.63 -15.55
C TRP A 34 -28.64 -20.04 -15.10
N GLU A 35 -28.52 -20.41 -13.84
CA GLU A 35 -27.29 -20.90 -13.23
C GLU A 35 -27.44 -22.35 -12.79
N GLN A 36 -26.39 -23.13 -13.00
CA GLN A 36 -26.24 -24.42 -12.37
C GLN A 36 -24.92 -24.50 -11.61
N ARG A 37 -24.94 -25.26 -10.52
CA ARG A 37 -23.78 -25.52 -9.67
C ARG A 37 -23.49 -27.00 -9.71
N ARG A 38 -22.26 -27.38 -10.05
CA ARG A 38 -21.82 -28.76 -10.03
C ARG A 38 -20.47 -28.90 -9.36
N LYS A 39 -20.19 -30.09 -8.84
CA LYS A 39 -18.84 -30.43 -8.41
C LYS A 39 -17.93 -30.45 -9.64
N ALA A 40 -16.71 -29.94 -9.48
CA ALA A 40 -15.68 -30.14 -10.49
C ALA A 40 -15.39 -31.65 -10.63
N ASN A 41 -15.17 -32.10 -11.86
CA ASN A 41 -14.65 -33.44 -12.10
C ASN A 41 -13.18 -33.53 -11.67
N ALA A 42 -12.57 -34.72 -11.77
CA ALA A 42 -11.20 -34.94 -11.29
C ALA A 42 -10.16 -34.04 -12.00
N ALA A 43 -10.27 -33.87 -13.30
CA ALA A 43 -9.34 -33.05 -14.09
C ALA A 43 -9.49 -31.56 -13.77
N GLU A 44 -10.73 -31.05 -13.75
CA GLU A 44 -11.04 -29.68 -13.36
C GLU A 44 -10.57 -29.40 -11.93
N ALA A 45 -10.83 -30.32 -10.99
CA ALA A 45 -10.39 -30.18 -9.61
C ALA A 45 -8.86 -30.13 -9.49
N ALA A 46 -8.13 -30.88 -10.31
CA ALA A 46 -6.67 -30.84 -10.33
C ALA A 46 -6.14 -29.47 -10.79
N VAL A 47 -6.69 -28.93 -11.88
CA VAL A 47 -6.32 -27.58 -12.39
C VAL A 47 -6.62 -26.50 -11.36
N LEU A 48 -7.83 -26.51 -10.80
CA LEU A 48 -8.24 -25.51 -9.80
C LEU A 48 -7.36 -25.59 -8.55
N ARG A 49 -7.02 -26.79 -8.08
CA ARG A 49 -6.07 -26.97 -6.96
C ARG A 49 -4.69 -26.40 -7.27
N GLN A 50 -4.21 -26.56 -8.50
CA GLN A 50 -2.94 -25.95 -8.89
C GLN A 50 -3.04 -24.43 -8.83
N GLN A 51 -4.07 -23.85 -9.45
CA GLN A 51 -4.30 -22.41 -9.43
C GLN A 51 -4.41 -21.85 -8.00
N TRP A 52 -5.08 -22.57 -7.09
CA TRP A 52 -5.14 -22.18 -5.68
C TRP A 52 -3.78 -22.24 -5.00
N ARG A 53 -2.97 -23.28 -5.24
CA ARG A 53 -1.61 -23.37 -4.69
C ARG A 53 -0.73 -22.23 -5.20
N ASP A 54 -0.80 -21.92 -6.49
CA ASP A 54 -0.05 -20.83 -7.09
C ASP A 54 -0.49 -19.47 -6.52
N HIS A 55 -1.81 -19.28 -6.37
CA HIS A 55 -2.37 -18.10 -5.75
C HIS A 55 -1.94 -17.97 -4.28
N GLU A 56 -2.02 -19.04 -3.49
CA GLU A 56 -1.58 -19.04 -2.08
C GLU A 56 -0.09 -18.73 -1.97
N GLN A 57 0.76 -19.34 -2.80
CA GLN A 57 2.19 -19.07 -2.81
C GLN A 57 2.46 -17.60 -3.13
N ARG A 58 1.81 -17.07 -4.17
CA ARG A 58 1.90 -15.66 -4.54
C ARG A 58 1.46 -14.74 -3.40
N MET A 59 0.34 -15.03 -2.76
CA MET A 59 -0.14 -14.24 -1.62
C MET A 59 0.83 -14.32 -0.44
N ARG A 60 1.41 -15.49 -0.16
CA ARG A 60 2.43 -15.61 0.89
C ARG A 60 3.64 -14.73 0.62
N GLU A 61 4.13 -14.70 -0.61
CA GLU A 61 5.27 -13.87 -1.00
C GLU A 61 4.95 -12.37 -0.94
N LEU A 62 3.78 -12.00 -1.43
CA LEU A 62 3.31 -10.62 -1.44
C LEU A 62 3.17 -10.07 -0.02
N TYR A 63 2.63 -10.85 0.91
CA TYR A 63 2.43 -10.46 2.31
C TYR A 63 3.62 -10.78 3.23
N ARG A 64 4.70 -11.41 2.72
CA ARG A 64 5.80 -11.91 3.54
C ARG A 64 6.42 -10.84 4.46
N PRO A 65 6.81 -9.65 3.98
CA PRO A 65 7.40 -8.64 4.85
C PRO A 65 6.40 -8.14 5.90
N HIS A 66 5.14 -7.89 5.51
CA HIS A 66 4.08 -7.45 6.40
C HIS A 66 3.79 -8.48 7.52
N HIS A 67 3.60 -9.76 7.18
CA HIS A 67 3.39 -10.81 8.17
C HIS A 67 4.59 -10.97 9.10
N GLU A 68 5.81 -10.82 8.58
CA GLU A 68 6.99 -10.84 9.43
C GLU A 68 7.05 -9.61 10.36
N PHE A 69 6.69 -8.42 9.86
CA PHE A 69 6.58 -7.20 10.65
C PHE A 69 5.61 -7.40 11.83
N ASP A 70 4.38 -7.82 11.55
CA ASP A 70 3.37 -8.13 12.56
C ASP A 70 3.89 -9.13 13.60
N ARG A 71 4.43 -10.26 13.15
CA ARG A 71 4.97 -11.29 14.05
C ARG A 71 6.11 -10.79 14.93
N ARG A 72 6.86 -9.78 14.50
CA ARG A 72 7.99 -9.22 15.25
C ARG A 72 7.58 -8.11 16.20
N PHE A 73 6.65 -7.25 15.80
CA PHE A 73 6.37 -5.99 16.49
C PHE A 73 4.99 -5.92 17.12
N ARG A 74 4.05 -6.80 16.77
CA ARG A 74 2.72 -6.87 17.36
C ARG A 74 2.54 -8.06 18.29
N MET A 75 1.68 -7.88 19.29
CA MET A 75 1.19 -8.97 20.14
C MET A 75 0.28 -9.91 19.35
N ASN A 76 -0.06 -11.07 19.91
CA ASN A 76 -0.80 -12.13 19.20
C ASN A 76 -2.16 -11.71 18.67
N ASP A 77 -2.78 -10.69 19.27
CA ASP A 77 -4.07 -10.14 18.87
C ASP A 77 -3.97 -9.07 17.75
N ARG A 78 -2.75 -8.72 17.34
CA ARG A 78 -2.42 -7.65 16.39
C ARG A 78 -2.92 -6.26 16.78
N LYS A 79 -3.47 -6.07 17.97
CA LYS A 79 -3.96 -4.76 18.43
C LYS A 79 -2.86 -4.03 19.19
N ASP A 80 -2.10 -4.77 19.98
CA ASP A 80 -1.06 -4.21 20.82
C ASP A 80 0.34 -4.32 20.21
N TRP A 81 1.18 -3.37 20.56
CA TRP A 81 2.57 -3.29 20.13
C TRP A 81 3.50 -3.85 21.21
N ARG A 82 4.50 -4.64 20.80
CA ARG A 82 5.50 -5.21 21.71
C ARG A 82 6.51 -4.20 22.23
N TYR A 83 6.69 -3.12 21.49
CA TYR A 83 7.65 -2.05 21.76
C TYR A 83 6.97 -0.72 21.44
N SER A 84 7.49 0.38 21.98
CA SER A 84 6.95 1.72 21.74
C SER A 84 8.07 2.73 21.55
N GLY A 85 7.70 3.90 21.03
CA GLY A 85 8.60 5.05 20.92
C GLY A 85 9.89 4.75 20.18
N HIS A 86 10.98 5.29 20.72
CA HIS A 86 12.33 5.14 20.18
C HIS A 86 12.83 3.69 20.08
N ASP A 87 12.48 2.81 21.03
CA ASP A 87 12.91 1.40 20.96
C ASP A 87 12.26 0.67 19.78
N LEU A 88 10.97 0.92 19.53
CA LEU A 88 10.30 0.38 18.35
C LEU A 88 10.97 0.87 17.06
N MET A 89 11.25 2.16 16.94
CA MET A 89 11.94 2.75 15.78
C MET A 89 13.29 2.07 15.53
N LYS A 90 14.14 1.92 16.55
CA LYS A 90 15.46 1.27 16.42
C LYS A 90 15.37 -0.21 16.02
N ARG A 91 14.31 -0.90 16.43
CA ARG A 91 14.08 -2.30 16.03
C ARG A 91 13.58 -2.40 14.60
N VAL A 92 12.69 -1.50 14.19
CA VAL A 92 12.19 -1.41 12.81
C VAL A 92 13.33 -1.05 11.85
N GLU A 93 14.21 -0.11 12.20
CA GLU A 93 15.44 0.19 11.43
C GLU A 93 16.29 -1.05 11.17
N ARG A 94 16.56 -1.84 12.21
CA ARG A 94 17.36 -3.07 12.08
C ARG A 94 16.65 -4.13 11.23
N TRP A 95 15.34 -4.25 11.38
CA TRP A 95 14.54 -5.21 10.63
C TRP A 95 14.43 -4.83 9.14
N ALA A 96 14.22 -3.55 8.83
CA ALA A 96 14.05 -3.04 7.48
C ALA A 96 15.25 -3.35 6.56
N LYS A 97 16.46 -3.42 7.13
CA LYS A 97 17.69 -3.82 6.41
C LYS A 97 17.60 -5.20 5.75
N ARG A 98 16.67 -6.06 6.16
CA ARG A 98 16.43 -7.38 5.55
C ARG A 98 15.58 -7.31 4.28
N TYR A 99 14.95 -6.18 4.01
CA TYR A 99 14.03 -5.94 2.90
C TYR A 99 14.35 -4.62 2.19
N PRO A 100 15.60 -4.39 1.72
CA PRO A 100 16.05 -3.09 1.23
C PRO A 100 15.25 -2.58 0.03
N ASN A 101 14.66 -3.48 -0.77
CA ASN A 101 13.88 -3.14 -1.96
C ASN A 101 12.37 -3.10 -1.71
N ARG A 102 11.92 -3.40 -0.49
CA ARG A 102 10.48 -3.52 -0.16
C ARG A 102 10.08 -2.75 1.09
N VAL A 103 11.04 -2.23 1.85
CA VAL A 103 10.78 -1.46 3.06
C VAL A 103 11.55 -0.16 2.99
N THR A 104 10.82 0.95 2.99
CA THR A 104 11.39 2.29 3.03
C THR A 104 11.08 2.92 4.38
N LEU A 105 12.09 3.49 5.03
CA LEU A 105 11.92 4.25 6.26
C LEU A 105 12.09 5.73 5.97
N LEU A 106 11.14 6.54 6.43
CA LEU A 106 11.19 7.99 6.33
C LEU A 106 11.10 8.57 7.74
N SER A 107 11.92 9.57 8.03
CA SER A 107 11.76 10.38 9.23
C SER A 107 10.83 11.55 8.89
N CYS A 108 9.88 11.81 9.77
CA CYS A 108 9.02 12.97 9.70
C CYS A 108 8.87 13.57 11.09
N ASP A 109 8.93 14.89 11.20
CA ASP A 109 8.58 15.57 12.45
C ASP A 109 7.11 15.98 12.43
N ASP A 110 6.47 15.95 13.59
CA ASP A 110 5.19 16.60 13.78
C ASP A 110 5.36 18.12 14.00
N SER A 111 4.24 18.83 14.20
CA SER A 111 4.25 20.28 14.47
C SER A 111 4.96 20.67 15.77
N HIS A 112 5.26 19.71 16.65
CA HIS A 112 5.96 19.90 17.91
C HIS A 112 7.43 19.48 17.82
N HIS A 113 7.94 19.23 16.62
CA HIS A 113 9.30 18.70 16.39
C HIS A 113 9.56 17.38 17.12
N SER A 114 8.51 16.62 17.42
CA SER A 114 8.63 15.26 17.92
C SER A 114 8.80 14.35 16.72
N SER A 115 9.99 13.78 16.56
CA SER A 115 10.26 12.93 15.40
C SER A 115 9.36 11.70 15.41
N SER A 116 9.00 11.28 14.22
CA SER A 116 8.23 10.08 13.95
C SER A 116 8.90 9.37 12.78
N MET A 117 8.64 8.07 12.68
CA MET A 117 9.09 7.24 11.58
C MET A 117 7.89 6.74 10.80
N LEU A 118 7.90 6.98 9.49
CA LEU A 118 7.05 6.25 8.57
C LEU A 118 7.80 5.01 8.12
N CYS A 119 7.27 3.84 8.45
CA CYS A 119 7.71 2.58 7.86
C CYS A 119 6.75 2.21 6.75
N VAL A 120 7.23 2.27 5.51
CA VAL A 120 6.45 1.92 4.32
C VAL A 120 6.87 0.54 3.85
N ILE A 121 5.94 -0.41 3.83
CA ILE A 121 6.15 -1.77 3.35
C ILE A 121 5.41 -1.94 2.02
N GLU A 122 6.16 -2.28 0.97
CA GLU A 122 5.61 -2.57 -0.33
C GLU A 122 5.05 -4.00 -0.39
N ARG A 123 3.77 -4.12 -0.76
CA ARG A 123 3.10 -5.39 -1.03
C ARG A 123 3.20 -5.73 -2.51
N SER A 124 4.34 -6.30 -2.90
CA SER A 124 4.63 -6.64 -4.28
C SER A 124 5.37 -7.97 -4.45
N THR A 125 5.30 -8.47 -5.67
CA THR A 125 6.13 -9.52 -6.24
C THR A 125 6.75 -8.99 -7.54
N GLU A 126 7.52 -9.81 -8.26
CA GLU A 126 8.03 -9.43 -9.59
C GLU A 126 6.93 -9.15 -10.62
N ARG A 127 5.72 -9.66 -10.40
CA ARG A 127 4.63 -9.61 -11.39
C ARG A 127 3.40 -8.83 -10.94
N ASP A 128 3.26 -8.61 -9.64
CA ASP A 128 2.06 -8.03 -9.05
C ASP A 128 2.45 -6.96 -8.03
N TRP A 129 1.70 -5.86 -8.04
CA TRP A 129 1.83 -4.80 -7.05
C TRP A 129 0.45 -4.49 -6.48
N MET A 130 0.28 -4.72 -5.17
CA MET A 130 -1.00 -4.54 -4.49
C MET A 130 -1.11 -3.21 -3.74
N GLY A 131 0.01 -2.54 -3.46
CA GLY A 131 0.02 -1.26 -2.76
C GLY A 131 1.03 -1.19 -1.62
N LEU A 132 0.80 -0.27 -0.68
CA LEU A 132 1.72 0.06 0.41
C LEU A 132 1.03 -0.06 1.76
N ASP A 133 1.61 -0.81 2.69
CA ASP A 133 1.31 -0.62 4.11
C ASP A 133 2.15 0.53 4.64
N VAL A 134 1.53 1.43 5.39
CA VAL A 134 2.22 2.55 6.03
C VAL A 134 1.99 2.48 7.52
N PHE A 135 3.07 2.43 8.28
CA PHE A 135 3.06 2.49 9.74
C PHE A 135 3.66 3.82 10.20
N VAL A 136 2.91 4.57 10.99
CA VAL A 136 3.36 5.81 11.64
C VAL A 136 3.79 5.47 13.06
N ILE A 137 5.09 5.53 13.32
CA ILE A 137 5.68 5.19 14.61
C ILE A 137 6.12 6.48 15.30
N PRO A 138 5.38 6.96 16.31
CA PRO A 138 5.81 8.14 17.09
C PRO A 138 7.06 7.83 17.90
N GLN A 139 7.99 8.80 18.04
CA GLN A 139 9.15 8.65 18.93
C GLN A 139 8.76 8.72 20.41
N HIS A 140 7.78 9.55 20.75
CA HIS A 140 7.38 9.84 22.12
C HIS A 140 5.93 9.44 22.37
N GLY A 141 5.74 8.41 23.20
CA GLY A 141 4.40 7.94 23.57
C GLY A 141 3.55 7.51 22.37
N GLY A 142 2.27 7.27 22.62
CA GLY A 142 1.28 7.00 21.57
C GLY A 142 1.31 5.59 20.98
N THR A 143 0.16 5.19 20.44
CA THR A 143 -0.01 3.94 19.71
C THR A 143 0.35 4.17 18.24
N PRO A 144 1.30 3.42 17.66
CA PRO A 144 1.58 3.53 16.24
C PRO A 144 0.32 3.30 15.41
N GLN A 145 0.15 4.12 14.38
CA GLN A 145 -0.99 4.08 13.47
C GLN A 145 -0.62 3.32 12.20
N GLU A 146 -1.61 2.71 11.55
CA GLU A 146 -1.40 2.03 10.28
C GLU A 146 -2.52 2.34 9.30
N PHE A 147 -2.16 2.33 8.01
CA PHE A 147 -3.13 2.39 6.92
C PHE A 147 -2.55 1.72 5.68
N PHE A 148 -3.43 1.41 4.74
CA PHE A 148 -3.06 0.80 3.46
C PHE A 148 -3.39 1.72 2.30
N LEU A 149 -2.44 1.91 1.40
CA LEU A 149 -2.62 2.62 0.14
C LEU A 149 -2.74 1.61 -1.00
N TYR A 150 -3.94 1.50 -1.55
CA TYR A 150 -4.19 0.79 -2.81
C TYR A 150 -3.47 1.48 -3.97
N PRO A 151 -3.31 0.80 -5.12
CA PRO A 151 -2.51 1.32 -6.23
C PRO A 151 -2.90 2.73 -6.66
N ASN A 152 -4.18 2.95 -6.94
CA ASN A 152 -4.69 4.26 -7.36
C ASN A 152 -4.48 5.35 -6.30
N ASN A 153 -4.55 5.00 -5.01
CA ASN A 153 -4.35 5.94 -3.90
C ASN A 153 -2.87 6.30 -3.74
N ALA A 154 -1.97 5.34 -3.95
CA ALA A 154 -0.54 5.58 -3.93
C ALA A 154 -0.12 6.47 -5.12
N ASP A 155 -0.66 6.24 -6.32
CA ASP A 155 -0.43 7.11 -7.48
C ASP A 155 -0.91 8.55 -7.22
N ALA A 156 -2.12 8.69 -6.64
CA ALA A 156 -2.66 9.99 -6.27
C ALA A 156 -1.80 10.70 -5.20
N PHE A 157 -1.30 9.94 -4.22
CA PHE A 157 -0.42 10.45 -3.19
C PHE A 157 0.93 10.91 -3.78
N GLU A 158 1.52 10.13 -4.70
CA GLU A 158 2.73 10.52 -5.42
C GLU A 158 2.51 11.82 -6.23
N ALA A 159 1.41 11.89 -6.97
CA ALA A 159 1.07 13.08 -7.75
C ALA A 159 0.95 14.33 -6.87
N MET A 160 0.30 14.21 -5.71
CA MET A 160 0.21 15.26 -4.69
C MET A 160 1.61 15.69 -4.21
N LEU A 161 2.49 14.75 -3.85
CA LEU A 161 3.86 15.05 -3.42
C LEU A 161 4.67 15.77 -4.51
N ARG A 162 4.56 15.34 -5.76
CA ARG A 162 5.21 15.99 -6.91
C ARG A 162 4.70 17.41 -7.11
N ALA A 163 3.38 17.64 -6.98
CA ALA A 163 2.79 18.96 -7.05
C ALA A 163 3.31 19.89 -5.93
N SER A 164 3.33 19.41 -4.69
CA SER A 164 3.87 20.15 -3.54
C SER A 164 5.35 20.51 -3.72
N ARG A 165 6.16 19.59 -4.25
CA ARG A 165 7.58 19.87 -4.55
C ARG A 165 7.76 20.96 -5.61
N ARG A 166 6.92 20.97 -6.66
CA ARG A 166 6.92 22.04 -7.67
C ARG A 166 6.54 23.39 -7.05
N LYS A 167 5.51 23.42 -6.21
CA LYS A 167 5.07 24.63 -5.49
C LYS A 167 6.20 25.19 -4.61
N ARG A 168 6.87 24.34 -3.82
CA ARG A 168 8.01 24.75 -2.97
C ARG A 168 9.12 25.44 -3.76
N ARG A 169 9.55 24.84 -4.88
CA ARG A 169 10.59 25.41 -5.75
C ARG A 169 10.19 26.77 -6.33
N SER A 170 8.91 26.96 -6.66
CA SER A 170 8.41 28.25 -7.14
C SER A 170 8.52 29.32 -6.05
N LEU A 171 8.11 28.98 -4.82
CA LEU A 171 8.20 29.89 -3.67
C LEU A 171 9.66 30.26 -3.35
N GLU A 172 10.58 29.32 -3.37
CA GLU A 172 12.02 29.57 -3.16
C GLU A 172 12.59 30.55 -4.19
N ARG A 173 12.19 30.41 -5.48
CA ARG A 173 12.62 31.33 -6.54
C ARG A 173 12.07 32.74 -6.35
N LEU A 174 10.80 32.85 -5.95
CA LEU A 174 10.17 34.14 -5.68
C LEU A 174 10.79 34.84 -4.47
N ALA A 175 11.07 34.11 -3.39
CA ALA A 175 11.77 34.62 -2.21
C ALA A 175 13.16 35.14 -2.58
N GLY A 176 13.97 34.34 -3.29
CA GLY A 176 15.30 34.78 -3.71
C GLY A 176 15.28 35.94 -4.72
N LYS A 177 14.20 36.11 -5.51
CA LYS A 177 14.04 37.30 -6.35
C LYS A 177 13.78 38.54 -5.50
N ARG A 178 12.84 38.46 -4.55
CA ARG A 178 12.53 39.57 -3.63
C ARG A 178 13.76 40.04 -2.87
N GLU A 179 14.53 39.10 -2.31
CA GLU A 179 15.77 39.42 -1.58
C GLU A 179 16.80 40.17 -2.46
N ARG A 180 16.95 39.76 -3.73
CA ARG A 180 17.84 40.46 -4.68
C ARG A 180 17.33 41.85 -5.06
N ASP A 181 16.02 41.99 -5.24
CA ASP A 181 15.41 43.27 -5.59
C ASP A 181 15.57 44.26 -4.40
N GLU A 182 15.31 43.81 -3.16
CA GLU A 182 15.54 44.57 -1.92
C GLU A 182 17.01 44.99 -1.76
N GLN A 183 17.96 44.09 -2.00
CA GLN A 183 19.40 44.42 -1.95
C GLN A 183 19.81 45.45 -2.99
N ARG A 184 19.23 45.39 -4.20
CA ARG A 184 19.49 46.37 -5.28
C ARG A 184 18.95 47.75 -4.90
N GLU A 185 17.76 47.81 -4.33
CA GLU A 185 17.17 49.06 -3.83
C GLU A 185 18.01 49.68 -2.72
N LEU A 186 18.45 48.89 -1.73
CA LEU A 186 19.34 49.35 -0.67
C LEU A 186 20.68 49.87 -1.20
N HIS A 187 21.27 49.19 -2.19
CA HIS A 187 22.52 49.64 -2.82
C HIS A 187 22.31 50.95 -3.59
N ALA A 188 21.23 51.07 -4.36
CA ALA A 188 20.90 52.29 -5.10
C ALA A 188 20.71 53.48 -4.14
N ALA A 189 19.99 53.28 -3.03
CA ALA A 189 19.78 54.31 -2.01
C ALA A 189 21.10 54.81 -1.41
N ARG A 190 22.04 53.91 -1.09
CA ARG A 190 23.38 54.25 -0.56
C ARG A 190 24.28 54.95 -1.58
N SER A 191 24.10 54.64 -2.87
CA SER A 191 24.89 55.22 -3.97
C SER A 191 24.47 56.67 -4.28
N GLY A 192 23.18 56.98 -4.11
CA GLY A 192 22.61 58.32 -4.34
C GLY A 192 22.96 59.35 -3.28
N THR A 193 23.36 58.93 -2.06
CA THR A 193 23.63 59.83 -0.92
C THR A 193 25.01 60.52 -0.96
N ARG A 194 25.86 60.23 -1.95
CA ARG A 194 27.25 60.76 -2.05
C ARG A 194 27.42 61.98 -2.96
N ARG A 195 26.33 62.60 -3.41
CA ARG A 195 26.37 63.89 -4.15
C ARG A 195 25.73 64.98 -3.30
N GLY A 196 26.52 65.56 -2.41
CA GLY A 196 26.17 66.69 -1.56
C GLY A 196 27.43 67.25 -0.95
#